data_AF-A0A855EFJ8-F1
#
_entry.id   AF-A0A855EFJ8-F1
#
_cell.length_a   1.000
_cell.length_b   1.000
_cell.length_c   1.000
_cell.angle_alpha   90.00
_cell.angle_beta   90.00
_cell.angle_gamma   90.00
#
_symmetry.space_group_name_H-M   'P 1'
#
loop_
_entity.id
_entity.type
_entity.pdbx_description
1 polymer ?
#
loop_
_entity_poly.entity_id
_entity_poly.type
_entity_poly.pdbx_seq_one_letter_code
_entity_poly.pdbx_strand_id
1 'polypeptide(L)'
;MKINTLTIGQRLGLLAALLLLATLFTGLRGLAINNDSLTQQQRIMAMEQSITESIDTARSAQVQFKIQVQEWKNTLLRGAQGQEAFDKYKNAFSRESQATQALLTHLSELLPKIGMDNREVLATRQIHAGLEQQYLKALTDYQVGDVTSAQRVDKQVTGIDREPTRMIDEVVANTLQHAKMLHQQIADQNQARYQQTRWMLALTMALTLGAGMLVTWWLIRSITRPLAQAVSIARTVAAGDLQSRFTVAGRDETAELMHALQEMNINLTRIVSGVRSGTETIATASAQIASGSHELSSRNEAQASALEQTAASMEELTSVVKSNAEHSRTASDLARNARQVARQGEEAVDRAMQTMSEIHNFSSEINTIISMIDSIAFQTNILALNAAVEAARAGTEGRGFAVVAAEVRALAQRSASAAKEIRVLIDRSVSRIDEGNGQVKEAGVAMAGILQSVSKVSELIEAISLASHEQSTGIDQVNVAVTHMDAATQQNATLSQESSAAAQAMHRQAEQLLETVQIFKLRQEGA
;
A
#
# COMPACT_ATOMS: atom_id res chain seq x y z
N MET A 1 -40.04 14.57 -2.76
CA MET A 1 -38.68 14.91 -3.22
C MET A 1 -37.72 14.54 -2.10
N LYS A 2 -36.79 13.59 -2.30
CA LYS A 2 -35.84 13.18 -1.24
C LYS A 2 -34.84 14.33 -1.03
N ILE A 3 -35.11 15.20 -0.06
CA ILE A 3 -34.31 16.41 0.23
C ILE A 3 -32.84 16.07 0.62
N ASN A 4 -32.57 14.79 0.93
CA ASN A 4 -31.23 14.23 1.17
C ASN A 4 -30.30 14.19 -0.07
N THR A 5 -30.75 14.57 -1.26
CA THR A 5 -29.88 14.67 -2.45
C THR A 5 -29.36 16.09 -2.71
N LEU A 6 -29.82 17.08 -1.94
CA LEU A 6 -29.35 18.46 -2.07
C LEU A 6 -27.99 18.62 -1.39
N THR A 7 -27.11 19.40 -2.01
CA THR A 7 -25.81 19.75 -1.46
C THR A 7 -25.95 20.58 -0.18
N ILE A 8 -24.91 20.62 0.67
CA ILE A 8 -24.91 21.43 1.89
C ILE A 8 -25.19 22.91 1.54
N GLY A 9 -24.56 23.41 0.47
CA GLY A 9 -24.79 24.77 -0.03
C GLY A 9 -26.25 25.02 -0.44
N GLN A 10 -26.88 24.07 -1.14
CA GLN A 10 -28.29 24.17 -1.51
C GLN A 10 -29.23 24.16 -0.29
N ARG A 11 -28.94 23.34 0.72
CA ARG A 11 -29.74 23.30 1.95
C ARG A 11 -29.60 24.59 2.76
N LEU A 12 -28.39 25.13 2.89
CA LEU A 12 -28.13 26.41 3.53
C LEU A 12 -28.80 27.57 2.77
N GLY A 13 -28.71 27.58 1.44
CA GLY A 13 -29.39 28.56 0.60
C GLY A 13 -30.92 28.52 0.74
N LEU A 14 -31.52 27.32 0.77
CA LEU A 14 -32.95 27.16 1.00
C LEU A 14 -33.37 27.62 2.41
N LEU A 15 -32.57 27.34 3.45
CA LEU A 15 -32.81 27.85 4.80
C LEU A 15 -32.78 29.38 4.82
N ALA A 16 -31.74 29.99 4.24
CA ALA A 16 -31.61 31.44 4.18
C ALA A 16 -32.80 32.08 3.45
N ALA A 17 -33.21 31.51 2.31
CA ALA A 17 -34.37 31.96 1.56
C ALA A 17 -35.68 31.81 2.37
N LEU A 18 -35.88 30.68 3.05
CA LEU A 18 -37.05 30.46 3.91
C LEU A 18 -37.11 31.42 5.09
N LEU A 19 -35.97 31.69 5.73
CA LEU A 19 -35.89 32.67 6.82
C LEU A 19 -36.19 34.08 6.34
N LEU A 20 -35.63 34.49 5.19
CA LEU A 20 -35.93 35.80 4.58
C LEU A 20 -37.41 35.92 4.17
N LEU A 21 -38.01 34.87 3.63
CA LEU A 21 -39.44 34.86 3.32
C LEU A 21 -40.30 34.92 4.59
N ALA A 22 -39.89 34.22 5.66
CA ALA A 22 -40.59 34.24 6.94
C ALA A 22 -40.50 35.61 7.62
N THR A 23 -39.34 36.28 7.59
CA THR A 23 -39.19 37.64 8.12
C THR A 23 -39.98 38.64 7.28
N LEU A 24 -39.93 38.55 5.95
CA LEU A 24 -40.72 39.39 5.05
C LEU A 24 -42.23 39.20 5.30
N PHE A 25 -42.70 37.95 5.41
CA PHE A 25 -44.09 37.64 5.70
C PHE A 25 -44.54 38.22 7.05
N THR A 26 -43.72 38.08 8.09
CA THR A 26 -44.02 38.62 9.43
C THR A 26 -44.07 40.16 9.39
N GLY A 27 -43.13 40.80 8.68
CA GLY A 27 -43.10 42.24 8.49
C GLY A 27 -44.33 42.77 7.74
N LEU A 28 -44.68 42.14 6.61
CA LEU A 28 -45.87 42.51 5.82
C LEU A 28 -47.17 42.32 6.62
N ARG A 29 -47.30 41.23 7.38
CA ARG A 29 -48.45 41.02 8.27
C ARG A 29 -48.50 42.04 9.40
N GLY A 30 -47.37 42.39 9.99
CA GLY A 30 -47.28 43.45 11.00
C GLY A 30 -47.73 44.81 10.47
N LEU A 31 -47.28 45.19 9.26
CA LEU A 31 -47.69 46.43 8.61
C LEU A 31 -49.19 46.45 8.29
N ALA A 32 -49.75 45.34 7.79
CA ALA A 32 -51.19 45.24 7.51
C ALA A 32 -52.03 45.44 8.79
N ILE A 33 -51.67 44.75 9.88
CA ILE A 33 -52.34 44.88 11.19
C ILE A 33 -52.24 46.31 11.74
N ASN A 34 -51.08 46.95 11.59
CA ASN A 34 -50.86 48.31 12.02
C ASN A 34 -51.73 49.30 11.23
N ASN A 35 -51.80 49.15 9.91
CA ASN A 35 -52.61 50.00 9.04
C ASN A 35 -54.12 49.86 9.32
N ASP A 36 -54.60 48.64 9.57
CA ASP A 36 -55.98 48.38 9.99
C ASP A 36 -56.28 49.04 11.35
N SER A 37 -55.32 48.96 12.28
CA SER A 37 -55.43 49.59 13.60
C SER A 37 -55.49 51.12 13.51
N LEU A 38 -54.65 51.74 12.66
CA LEU A 38 -54.63 53.18 12.43
C LEU A 38 -55.96 53.69 11.86
N THR A 39 -56.47 53.02 10.82
CA THR A 39 -57.74 53.37 10.16
C THR A 39 -58.91 53.30 11.15
N GLN A 40 -58.91 52.29 12.04
CA GLN A 40 -59.94 52.13 13.05
C GLN A 40 -59.83 53.18 14.16
N GLN A 41 -58.61 53.52 14.60
CA GLN A 41 -58.40 54.53 15.63
C GLN A 41 -58.90 55.91 15.19
N GLN A 42 -58.72 56.26 13.90
CA GLN A 42 -59.29 57.47 13.32
C GLN A 42 -60.83 57.48 13.37
N ARG A 43 -61.49 56.34 13.10
CA ARG A 43 -62.96 56.23 13.20
C ARG A 43 -63.45 56.41 14.64
N ILE A 44 -62.74 55.84 15.61
CA ILE A 44 -63.07 55.98 17.03
C ILE A 44 -62.91 57.44 17.48
N MET A 45 -61.82 58.10 17.08
CA MET A 45 -61.62 59.53 17.39
C MET A 45 -62.73 60.41 16.82
N ALA A 46 -63.17 60.17 15.59
CA ALA A 46 -64.28 60.92 14.97
C ALA A 46 -65.62 60.69 15.70
N MET A 47 -65.87 59.47 16.19
CA MET A 47 -67.06 59.13 16.98
C MET A 47 -67.03 59.80 18.37
N GLU A 48 -65.89 59.71 19.08
CA GLU A 48 -65.65 60.39 20.36
C GLU A 48 -65.87 61.91 20.27
N GLN A 49 -65.40 62.53 19.19
CA GLN A 49 -65.63 63.95 18.93
C GLN A 49 -67.14 64.27 18.78
N SER A 50 -67.86 63.44 18.03
CA SER A 50 -69.32 63.62 17.81
C SER A 50 -70.12 63.44 19.10
N ILE A 51 -69.70 62.51 19.97
CA ILE A 51 -70.31 62.29 21.30
C ILE A 51 -70.11 63.51 22.20
N THR A 52 -68.87 64.02 22.26
CA THR A 52 -68.53 65.20 23.07
C THR A 52 -69.32 66.43 22.62
N GLU A 53 -69.37 66.68 21.31
CA GLU A 53 -70.11 67.80 20.73
C GLU A 53 -71.61 67.72 21.02
N SER A 54 -72.18 66.50 20.98
CA SER A 54 -73.61 66.27 21.30
C SER A 54 -73.91 66.57 22.77
N ILE A 55 -73.05 66.13 23.70
CA ILE A 55 -73.20 66.40 25.13
C ILE A 55 -73.12 67.90 25.42
N ASP A 56 -72.09 68.57 24.88
CA ASP A 56 -71.87 69.99 25.11
C ASP A 56 -73.01 70.83 24.53
N THR A 57 -73.52 70.47 23.35
CA THR A 57 -74.66 71.14 22.71
C THR A 57 -75.94 70.95 23.53
N ALA A 58 -76.23 69.74 24.00
CA ALA A 58 -77.41 69.46 24.82
C ALA A 58 -77.37 70.22 26.16
N ARG A 59 -76.23 70.18 26.87
CA ARG A 59 -76.05 70.95 28.11
C ARG A 59 -76.15 72.45 27.87
N SER A 60 -75.55 72.95 26.79
CA SER A 60 -75.63 74.36 26.44
C SER A 60 -77.08 74.77 26.18
N ALA A 61 -77.88 73.96 25.48
CA ALA A 61 -79.30 74.24 25.26
C ALA A 61 -80.08 74.37 26.58
N GLN A 62 -79.82 73.47 27.54
CA GLN A 62 -80.40 73.52 28.88
C GLN A 62 -79.99 74.76 29.67
N VAL A 63 -78.71 75.15 29.59
CA VAL A 63 -78.20 76.35 30.27
C VAL A 63 -78.83 77.60 29.67
N GLN A 64 -78.83 77.76 28.34
CA GLN A 64 -79.42 78.93 27.69
C GLN A 64 -80.93 79.03 27.92
N PHE A 65 -81.63 77.89 27.96
CA PHE A 65 -83.04 77.89 28.30
C PHE A 65 -83.31 78.34 29.75
N LYS A 66 -82.48 77.92 30.71
CA LYS A 66 -82.57 78.39 32.10
C LYS A 66 -82.28 79.89 32.21
N ILE A 67 -81.32 80.40 31.43
CA ILE A 67 -81.04 81.83 31.35
C ILE A 67 -82.23 82.56 30.73
N GLN A 68 -82.83 82.05 29.65
CA GLN A 68 -84.06 82.61 29.06
C GLN A 68 -85.17 82.76 30.12
N VAL A 69 -85.48 81.71 30.88
CA VAL A 69 -86.50 81.78 31.95
C VAL A 69 -86.10 82.77 33.06
N GLN A 70 -84.81 82.92 33.32
CA GLN A 70 -84.33 83.93 34.28
C GLN A 70 -84.47 85.36 33.71
N GLU A 71 -84.24 85.56 32.42
CA GLU A 71 -84.44 86.86 31.76
C GLU A 71 -85.93 87.24 31.67
N TRP A 72 -86.84 86.26 31.60
CA TRP A 72 -88.26 86.50 31.82
C TRP A 72 -88.51 87.13 33.19
N LYS A 73 -87.97 86.53 34.26
CA LYS A 73 -88.09 87.06 35.62
C LYS A 73 -87.43 88.44 35.76
N ASN A 74 -86.28 88.66 35.13
CA ASN A 74 -85.63 89.96 35.11
C ASN A 74 -86.48 91.02 34.39
N THR A 75 -87.12 90.66 33.27
CA THR A 75 -88.02 91.54 32.52
C THR A 75 -89.18 92.01 33.40
N LEU A 76 -89.78 91.10 34.18
CA LEU A 76 -90.87 91.44 35.10
C LEU A 76 -90.42 92.24 36.33
N LEU A 77 -89.31 91.85 36.97
CA LEU A 77 -88.86 92.45 38.24
C LEU A 77 -88.10 93.77 38.04
N ARG A 78 -87.30 93.87 36.98
CA ARG A 78 -86.42 95.01 36.72
C ARG A 78 -86.93 95.92 35.60
N GLY A 79 -87.85 95.44 34.76
CA GLY A 79 -88.47 96.26 33.72
C GLY A 79 -89.34 97.41 34.26
N ALA A 80 -89.83 97.32 35.49
CA ALA A 80 -90.54 98.42 36.15
C ALA A 80 -89.67 99.68 36.38
N GLN A 81 -88.34 99.56 36.29
CA GLN A 81 -87.39 100.66 36.51
C GLN A 81 -87.30 101.64 35.32
N GLY A 82 -87.85 101.28 34.15
CA GLY A 82 -87.91 102.14 32.96
C GLY A 82 -88.00 101.34 31.65
N GLN A 83 -88.45 102.02 30.58
CA GLN A 83 -88.64 101.40 29.25
C GLN A 83 -87.36 100.76 28.72
N GLU A 84 -86.21 101.41 28.93
CA GLU A 84 -84.90 100.91 28.49
C GLU A 84 -84.49 99.61 29.21
N ALA A 85 -84.78 99.49 30.51
CA ALA A 85 -84.53 98.27 31.28
C ALA A 85 -85.44 97.13 30.83
N PHE A 86 -86.72 97.43 30.56
CA PHE A 86 -87.68 96.46 30.02
C PHE A 86 -87.23 95.93 28.65
N ASP A 87 -86.88 96.81 27.72
CA ASP A 87 -86.43 96.41 26.38
C ASP A 87 -85.11 95.64 26.42
N LYS A 88 -84.18 95.98 27.32
CA LYS A 88 -82.94 95.22 27.51
C LYS A 88 -83.19 93.76 27.89
N TYR A 89 -84.00 93.51 28.93
CA TYR A 89 -84.26 92.14 29.40
C TYR A 89 -85.21 91.37 28.48
N LYS A 90 -86.17 92.06 27.84
CA LYS A 90 -87.01 91.47 26.79
C LYS A 90 -86.19 91.02 25.59
N ASN A 91 -85.26 91.86 25.13
CA ASN A 91 -84.36 91.50 24.02
C ASN A 91 -83.37 90.40 24.44
N ALA A 92 -82.92 90.37 25.70
CA ALA A 92 -82.13 89.26 26.23
C ALA A 92 -82.94 87.95 26.25
N PHE A 93 -84.19 87.98 26.70
CA PHE A 93 -85.10 86.84 26.68
C PHE A 93 -85.27 86.27 25.26
N SER A 94 -85.54 87.12 24.26
CA SER A 94 -85.67 86.67 22.87
C SER A 94 -84.34 86.17 22.29
N ARG A 95 -83.21 86.79 22.66
CA ARG A 95 -81.88 86.32 22.27
C ARG A 95 -81.58 84.92 22.81
N GLU A 96 -81.86 84.67 24.09
CA GLU A 96 -81.65 83.34 24.68
C GLU A 96 -82.64 82.29 24.15
N SER A 97 -83.85 82.72 23.78
CA SER A 97 -84.79 81.88 23.04
C SER A 97 -84.20 81.43 21.69
N GLN A 98 -83.67 82.38 20.91
CA GLN A 98 -83.03 82.09 19.63
C GLN A 98 -81.78 81.22 19.79
N ALA A 99 -80.97 81.46 20.83
CA ALA A 99 -79.80 80.63 21.14
C ALA A 99 -80.22 79.19 21.49
N THR A 100 -81.27 79.02 22.30
CA THR A 100 -81.83 77.71 22.64
C THR A 100 -82.36 76.99 21.39
N GLN A 101 -83.06 77.69 20.49
CA GLN A 101 -83.54 77.16 19.21
C GLN A 101 -82.39 76.70 18.29
N ALA A 102 -81.33 77.51 18.20
CA ALA A 102 -80.14 77.17 17.41
C ALA A 102 -79.44 75.94 17.97
N LEU A 103 -79.27 75.85 19.30
CA LEU A 103 -78.65 74.70 19.96
C LEU A 103 -79.50 73.43 19.82
N LEU A 104 -80.83 73.51 19.96
CA LEU A 104 -81.72 72.36 19.71
C LEU A 104 -81.70 71.93 18.24
N THR A 105 -81.55 72.87 17.30
CA THR A 105 -81.40 72.55 15.87
C THR A 105 -80.07 71.84 15.61
N HIS A 106 -78.95 72.37 16.11
CA HIS A 106 -77.64 71.73 16.00
C HIS A 106 -77.63 70.34 16.64
N LEU A 107 -78.24 70.21 17.82
CA LEU A 107 -78.37 68.91 18.50
C LEU A 107 -79.16 67.91 17.64
N SER A 108 -80.23 68.35 16.97
CA SER A 108 -81.02 67.48 16.09
C SER A 108 -80.24 66.94 14.88
N GLU A 109 -79.16 67.60 14.47
CA GLU A 109 -78.24 67.17 13.40
C GLU A 109 -77.11 66.28 13.93
N LEU A 110 -76.71 66.47 15.19
CA LEU A 110 -75.66 65.69 15.85
C LEU A 110 -76.16 64.32 16.33
N LEU A 111 -77.37 64.23 16.89
CA LEU A 111 -77.90 62.98 17.44
C LEU A 111 -77.89 61.80 16.44
N PRO A 112 -78.27 61.96 15.15
CA PRO A 112 -78.18 60.87 14.18
C PRO A 112 -76.75 60.37 13.93
N LYS A 113 -75.73 61.23 14.06
CA LYS A 113 -74.31 60.86 13.87
C LYS A 113 -73.81 59.91 14.96
N ILE A 114 -74.39 60.00 16.16
CA ILE A 114 -74.13 59.07 17.28
C ILE A 114 -75.18 57.95 17.37
N GLY A 115 -76.01 57.78 16.34
CA GLY A 115 -77.01 56.71 16.27
C GLY A 115 -78.22 56.92 17.19
N MET A 116 -78.50 58.15 17.60
CA MET A 116 -79.65 58.51 18.42
C MET A 116 -80.77 59.13 17.56
N ASP A 117 -82.03 58.81 17.89
CA ASP A 117 -83.20 59.41 17.24
C ASP A 117 -83.34 60.89 17.64
N ASN A 118 -83.68 61.76 16.68
CA ASN A 118 -83.77 63.21 16.91
C ASN A 118 -85.21 63.72 17.10
N ARG A 119 -86.20 62.84 17.07
CA ARG A 119 -87.63 63.20 17.18
C ARG A 119 -87.96 63.96 18.47
N GLU A 120 -87.38 63.53 19.59
CA GLU A 120 -87.61 64.16 20.89
C GLU A 120 -87.06 65.59 20.93
N VAL A 121 -85.88 65.82 20.33
CA VAL A 121 -85.28 67.17 20.20
C VAL A 121 -86.12 68.05 19.29
N LEU A 122 -86.61 67.51 18.17
CA LEU A 122 -87.48 68.25 17.25
C LEU A 122 -88.81 68.63 17.92
N ALA A 123 -89.42 67.73 18.69
CA ALA A 123 -90.62 68.02 19.47
C ALA A 123 -90.35 69.07 20.54
N THR A 124 -89.24 68.95 21.27
CA THR A 124 -88.79 69.93 22.28
C THR A 124 -88.62 71.31 21.66
N ARG A 125 -87.97 71.38 20.50
CA ARG A 125 -87.78 72.61 19.73
C ARG A 125 -89.11 73.25 19.33
N GLN A 126 -90.08 72.44 18.88
CA GLN A 126 -91.40 72.94 18.48
C GLN A 126 -92.20 73.49 19.65
N ILE A 127 -92.20 72.79 20.79
CA ILE A 127 -92.87 73.25 22.03
C ILE A 127 -92.19 74.51 22.56
N HIS A 128 -90.87 74.57 22.56
CA HIS A 128 -90.09 75.75 22.94
C HIS A 128 -90.37 76.96 22.03
N ALA A 129 -90.53 76.78 20.72
CA ALA A 129 -90.89 77.87 19.81
C ALA A 129 -92.26 78.48 20.15
N GLY A 130 -93.23 77.66 20.56
CA GLY A 130 -94.53 78.11 21.03
C GLY A 130 -94.47 78.86 22.36
N LEU A 131 -93.50 78.54 23.22
CA LEU A 131 -93.29 79.16 24.52
C LEU A 131 -92.96 80.65 24.40
N GLU A 132 -92.01 81.01 23.54
CA GLU A 132 -91.63 82.41 23.32
C GLU A 132 -92.82 83.26 22.86
N GLN A 133 -93.65 82.72 21.96
CA GLN A 133 -94.86 83.40 21.48
C GLN A 133 -95.85 83.68 22.62
N GLN A 134 -96.02 82.73 23.54
CA GLN A 134 -96.90 82.90 24.70
C GLN A 134 -96.37 83.95 25.68
N TYR A 135 -95.06 83.94 25.97
CA TYR A 135 -94.43 84.96 26.82
C TYR A 135 -94.49 86.36 26.21
N LEU A 136 -94.21 86.50 24.91
CA LEU A 136 -94.30 87.79 24.21
C LEU A 136 -95.74 88.31 24.16
N LYS A 137 -96.73 87.42 24.01
CA LYS A 137 -98.15 87.79 24.08
C LYS A 137 -98.54 88.26 25.49
N ALA A 138 -98.08 87.61 26.55
CA ALA A 138 -98.35 88.08 27.90
C ALA A 138 -97.70 89.46 28.19
N LEU A 139 -96.53 89.73 27.58
CA LEU A 139 -95.85 91.02 27.72
C LEU A 139 -96.58 92.20 27.06
N THR A 140 -97.56 91.99 26.17
CA THR A 140 -98.36 93.10 25.65
C THR A 140 -99.24 93.73 26.72
N ASP A 141 -99.58 92.98 27.77
CA ASP A 141 -100.37 93.44 28.91
C ASP A 141 -99.50 94.08 30.01
N TYR A 142 -98.18 94.14 29.82
CA TYR A 142 -97.23 94.74 30.75
C TYR A 142 -97.22 96.27 30.64
N GLN A 143 -97.43 96.97 31.76
CA GLN A 143 -97.36 98.42 31.82
C GLN A 143 -96.15 98.85 32.65
N VAL A 144 -95.21 99.55 32.00
CA VAL A 144 -94.01 100.10 32.64
C VAL A 144 -94.41 101.18 33.64
N GLY A 145 -94.02 101.02 34.91
CA GLY A 145 -94.36 101.93 36.01
C GLY A 145 -95.54 101.47 36.90
N ASP A 146 -96.31 100.45 36.50
CA ASP A 146 -97.33 99.81 37.35
C ASP A 146 -96.70 98.63 38.12
N VAL A 147 -96.56 98.79 39.44
CA VAL A 147 -95.97 97.79 40.35
C VAL A 147 -96.77 96.47 40.37
N THR A 148 -98.05 96.49 40.01
CA THR A 148 -98.90 95.29 39.96
C THR A 148 -98.91 94.61 38.59
N SER A 149 -98.39 95.25 37.53
CA SER A 149 -98.41 94.69 36.17
C SER A 149 -97.56 93.43 36.06
N ALA A 150 -96.41 93.40 36.74
CA ALA A 150 -95.53 92.23 36.82
C ALA A 150 -96.26 90.99 37.35
N GLN A 151 -97.04 91.13 38.43
CA GLN A 151 -97.80 90.00 39.00
C GLN A 151 -98.95 89.55 38.10
N ARG A 152 -99.59 90.46 37.35
CA ARG A 152 -100.65 90.10 36.41
C ARG A 152 -100.11 89.31 35.22
N VAL A 153 -99.03 89.81 34.62
CA VAL A 153 -98.40 89.18 33.45
C VAL A 153 -97.82 87.82 33.82
N ASP A 154 -97.14 87.70 34.97
CA ASP A 154 -96.60 86.42 35.43
C ASP A 154 -97.70 85.38 35.68
N LYS A 155 -98.86 85.79 36.20
CA LYS A 155 -100.03 84.91 36.40
C LYS A 155 -100.59 84.32 35.10
N GLN A 156 -100.47 85.01 33.96
CA GLN A 156 -100.97 84.51 32.68
C GLN A 156 -100.14 83.34 32.12
N VAL A 157 -98.87 83.29 32.50
CA VAL A 157 -97.87 82.33 31.98
C VAL A 157 -97.26 81.49 33.10
N THR A 158 -97.90 81.43 34.26
CA THR A 158 -97.38 80.67 35.39
C THR A 158 -97.32 79.18 35.03
N GLY A 159 -96.10 78.64 34.98
CA GLY A 159 -95.85 77.21 34.78
C GLY A 159 -95.81 76.74 33.32
N ILE A 160 -95.93 77.64 32.33
CA ILE A 160 -95.82 77.25 30.91
C ILE A 160 -94.40 76.78 30.54
N ASP A 161 -93.39 77.19 31.30
CA ASP A 161 -91.99 76.77 31.15
C ASP A 161 -91.73 75.35 31.66
N ARG A 162 -92.63 74.77 32.46
CA ARG A 162 -92.39 73.46 33.13
C ARG A 162 -92.26 72.31 32.13
N GLU A 163 -93.09 72.28 31.09
CA GLU A 163 -93.05 71.23 30.07
C GLU A 163 -91.80 71.34 29.18
N PRO A 164 -91.46 72.51 28.59
CA PRO A 164 -90.18 72.71 27.91
C PRO A 164 -88.97 72.40 28.80
N THR A 165 -89.00 72.80 30.09
CA THR A 165 -87.93 72.46 31.05
C THR A 165 -87.76 70.95 31.15
N ARG A 166 -88.86 70.21 31.37
CA ARG A 166 -88.85 68.75 31.48
C ARG A 166 -88.31 68.10 30.21
N MET A 167 -88.77 68.55 29.04
CA MET A 167 -88.35 67.99 27.75
C MET A 167 -86.86 68.26 27.46
N ILE A 168 -86.36 69.46 27.76
CA ILE A 168 -84.93 69.79 27.60
C ILE A 168 -84.08 68.98 28.59
N ASP A 169 -84.53 68.85 29.84
CA ASP A 169 -83.86 68.01 30.84
C ASP A 169 -83.83 66.53 30.41
N GLU A 170 -84.92 66.02 29.81
CA GLU A 170 -85.03 64.65 29.29
C GLU A 170 -84.11 64.43 28.08
N VAL A 171 -84.06 65.37 27.14
CA VAL A 171 -83.11 65.36 26.01
C VAL A 171 -81.67 65.33 26.51
N VAL A 172 -81.31 66.14 27.51
CA VAL A 172 -79.96 66.12 28.10
C VAL A 172 -79.67 64.80 28.80
N ALA A 173 -80.61 64.29 29.59
CA ALA A 173 -80.46 63.02 30.30
C ALA A 173 -80.27 61.85 29.34
N ASN A 174 -81.11 61.77 28.30
CA ASN A 174 -81.03 60.76 27.24
C ASN A 174 -79.70 60.86 26.49
N THR A 175 -79.29 62.06 26.09
CA THR A 175 -78.01 62.29 25.38
C THR A 175 -76.82 61.85 26.24
N LEU A 176 -76.80 62.19 27.54
CA LEU A 176 -75.75 61.78 28.48
C LEU A 176 -75.73 60.27 28.71
N GLN A 177 -76.91 59.65 28.84
CA GLN A 177 -77.01 58.20 29.04
C GLN A 177 -76.52 57.43 27.81
N HIS A 178 -76.91 57.87 26.61
CA HIS A 178 -76.48 57.27 25.35
C HIS A 178 -74.98 57.48 25.12
N ALA A 179 -74.45 58.67 25.39
CA ALA A 179 -73.01 58.93 25.36
C ALA A 179 -72.23 58.00 26.30
N LYS A 180 -72.70 57.80 27.54
CA LYS A 180 -72.08 56.85 28.48
C LYS A 180 -72.09 55.42 27.95
N MET A 181 -73.20 54.99 27.34
CA MET A 181 -73.30 53.67 26.71
C MET A 181 -72.30 53.51 25.55
N LEU A 182 -72.19 54.52 24.68
CA LEU A 182 -71.25 54.51 23.56
C LEU A 182 -69.79 54.49 24.02
N HIS A 183 -69.40 55.31 25.01
CA HIS A 183 -68.05 55.28 25.58
C HIS A 183 -67.72 53.88 26.13
N GLN A 184 -68.66 53.24 26.82
CA GLN A 184 -68.45 51.90 27.36
C GLN A 184 -68.35 50.84 26.26
N GLN A 185 -69.19 50.91 25.22
CA GLN A 185 -69.09 50.04 24.05
C GLN A 185 -67.75 50.20 23.31
N ILE A 186 -67.28 51.44 23.12
CA ILE A 186 -65.97 51.73 22.51
C ILE A 186 -64.85 51.14 23.35
N ALA A 187 -64.89 51.29 24.68
CA ALA A 187 -63.89 50.72 25.59
C ALA A 187 -63.85 49.19 25.52
N ASP A 188 -65.00 48.51 25.58
CA ASP A 188 -65.10 47.06 25.52
C ASP A 188 -64.64 46.51 24.16
N GLN A 189 -65.04 47.16 23.06
CA GLN A 189 -64.61 46.79 21.71
C GLN A 189 -63.10 46.99 21.52
N ASN A 190 -62.53 48.06 22.07
CA ASN A 190 -61.10 48.32 22.03
C ASN A 190 -60.31 47.26 22.81
N GLN A 191 -60.79 46.87 23.99
CA GLN A 191 -60.13 45.84 24.80
C GLN A 191 -60.17 44.47 24.12
N ALA A 192 -61.33 44.06 23.59
CA ALA A 192 -61.48 42.78 22.89
C ALA A 192 -60.58 42.72 21.64
N ARG A 193 -60.52 43.80 20.86
CA ARG A 193 -59.66 43.89 19.67
C ARG A 193 -58.18 43.93 20.01
N TYR A 194 -57.79 44.66 21.06
CA TYR A 194 -56.41 44.66 21.55
C TYR A 194 -55.95 43.24 21.90
N GLN A 195 -56.80 42.47 22.59
CA GLN A 195 -56.51 41.07 22.89
C GLN A 195 -56.41 40.20 21.63
N GLN A 196 -57.33 40.37 20.67
CA GLN A 196 -57.30 39.64 19.40
C GLN A 196 -56.03 39.93 18.59
N THR A 197 -55.66 41.20 18.43
CA THR A 197 -54.43 41.63 17.75
C THR A 197 -53.19 41.07 18.44
N ARG A 198 -53.15 41.11 19.78
CA ARG A 198 -52.04 40.56 20.56
C ARG A 198 -51.88 39.05 20.36
N TRP A 199 -52.98 38.29 20.38
CA TRP A 199 -52.94 36.85 20.15
C TRP A 199 -52.53 36.47 18.73
N MET A 200 -52.99 37.22 17.71
CA MET A 200 -52.62 36.97 16.32
C MET A 200 -51.12 37.24 16.07
N LEU A 201 -50.56 38.29 16.67
CA LEU A 201 -49.13 38.57 16.65
C LEU A 201 -48.32 37.47 17.36
N ALA A 202 -48.75 37.08 18.57
CA ALA A 202 -48.10 36.02 19.34
C ALA A 202 -48.09 34.67 18.59
N LEU A 203 -49.21 34.30 17.96
CA LEU A 203 -49.32 33.06 17.17
C LEU A 203 -48.39 33.08 15.95
N THR A 204 -48.36 34.19 15.22
CA THR A 204 -47.49 34.33 14.03
C THR A 204 -46.02 34.22 14.42
N MET A 205 -45.62 34.84 15.54
CA MET A 205 -44.25 34.77 16.05
C MET A 205 -43.88 33.36 16.54
N ALA A 206 -44.81 32.66 17.21
CA ALA A 206 -44.59 31.28 17.65
C ALA A 206 -44.41 30.32 16.46
N LEU A 207 -45.21 30.45 15.41
CA LEU A 207 -45.13 29.60 14.22
C LEU A 207 -43.82 29.79 13.45
N THR A 208 -43.36 31.04 13.28
CA THR A 208 -42.09 31.32 12.58
C THR A 208 -40.88 30.83 13.37
N LEU A 209 -40.86 31.02 14.68
CA LEU A 209 -39.82 30.47 15.56
C LEU A 209 -39.80 28.94 15.54
N GLY A 210 -40.97 28.30 15.64
CA GLY A 210 -41.09 26.84 15.60
C GLY A 210 -40.60 26.23 14.28
N ALA A 211 -41.00 26.83 13.15
CA ALA A 211 -40.52 26.43 11.83
C ALA A 211 -38.99 26.60 11.70
N GLY A 212 -38.45 27.75 12.16
CA GLY A 212 -37.01 28.01 12.17
C GLY A 212 -36.23 26.97 12.97
N MET A 213 -36.70 26.62 14.17
CA MET A 213 -36.08 25.60 15.02
C MET A 213 -36.09 24.22 14.36
N LEU A 214 -37.21 23.79 13.77
CA LEU A 214 -37.32 22.49 13.11
C LEU A 214 -36.37 22.36 11.93
N VAL A 215 -36.31 23.37 11.06
CA VAL A 215 -35.41 23.33 9.89
C VAL A 215 -33.94 23.38 10.33
N THR A 216 -33.62 24.21 11.34
CA THR A 216 -32.26 24.28 11.90
C THR A 216 -31.83 22.95 12.51
N TRP A 217 -32.70 22.32 13.31
CA TRP A 217 -32.43 21.01 13.90
C TRP A 217 -32.23 19.93 12.82
N TRP A 218 -33.07 19.92 11.77
CA TRP A 218 -32.92 19.03 10.63
C TRP A 218 -31.59 19.23 9.90
N LEU A 219 -31.19 20.50 9.67
CA LEU A 219 -29.94 20.85 8.99
C LEU A 219 -28.73 20.40 9.80
N ILE A 220 -28.68 20.73 11.10
CA ILE A 220 -27.63 20.30 12.02
C ILE A 220 -27.50 18.79 11.97
N ARG A 221 -28.60 18.06 12.17
CA ARG A 221 -28.60 16.59 12.17
C ARG A 221 -28.16 15.99 10.83
N SER A 222 -28.47 16.65 9.71
CA SER A 222 -28.09 16.19 8.37
C SER A 222 -26.59 16.35 8.06
N ILE A 223 -25.91 17.29 8.71
CA ILE A 223 -24.49 17.60 8.48
C ILE A 223 -23.60 16.96 9.55
N THR A 224 -23.95 17.12 10.83
CA THR A 224 -23.08 16.69 11.94
C THR A 224 -23.00 15.17 12.06
N ARG A 225 -24.04 14.43 11.70
CA ARG A 225 -24.03 12.95 11.76
C ARG A 225 -23.09 12.31 10.75
N PRO A 226 -23.17 12.60 9.43
CA PRO A 226 -22.19 12.07 8.47
C PRO A 226 -20.76 12.50 8.78
N LEU A 227 -20.53 13.75 9.24
CA LEU A 227 -19.21 14.21 9.63
C LEU A 227 -18.67 13.46 10.85
N ALA A 228 -19.50 13.20 11.87
CA ALA A 228 -19.10 12.40 13.02
C ALA A 228 -18.76 10.94 12.61
N GLN A 229 -19.50 10.39 11.65
CA GLN A 229 -19.17 9.08 11.06
C GLN A 229 -17.83 9.12 10.32
N ALA A 230 -17.59 10.12 9.46
CA ALA A 230 -16.33 10.30 8.77
C ALA A 230 -15.13 10.38 9.74
N VAL A 231 -15.27 11.13 10.84
CA VAL A 231 -14.26 11.20 11.90
C VAL A 231 -14.07 9.85 12.58
N SER A 232 -15.14 9.11 12.86
CA SER A 232 -15.06 7.77 13.42
C SER A 232 -14.29 6.83 12.47
N ILE A 233 -14.59 6.87 11.17
CA ILE A 233 -13.92 6.07 10.14
C ILE A 233 -12.43 6.40 10.09
N ALA A 234 -12.09 7.69 10.02
CA ALA A 234 -10.70 8.12 10.00
C ALA A 234 -9.95 7.67 11.26
N ARG A 235 -10.59 7.71 12.44
CA ARG A 235 -10.01 7.20 13.69
C ARG A 235 -9.85 5.67 13.68
N THR A 236 -10.81 4.93 13.14
CA THR A 236 -10.72 3.47 12.97
C THR A 236 -9.53 3.11 12.06
N VAL A 237 -9.38 3.79 10.93
CA VAL A 237 -8.24 3.60 10.01
C VAL A 237 -6.91 4.00 10.67
N ALA A 238 -6.87 5.13 11.38
CA ALA A 238 -5.67 5.59 12.09
C ALA A 238 -5.26 4.65 13.24
N ALA A 239 -6.22 3.97 13.86
CA ALA A 239 -5.97 2.93 14.86
C ALA A 239 -5.54 1.58 14.24
N GLY A 240 -5.40 1.52 12.91
CA GLY A 240 -4.98 0.33 12.18
C GLY A 240 -6.13 -0.64 11.85
N ASP A 241 -7.38 -0.34 12.15
CA ASP A 241 -8.48 -1.24 11.78
C ASP A 241 -8.95 -0.97 10.34
N LEU A 242 -8.61 -1.90 9.44
CA LEU A 242 -9.01 -1.89 8.03
C LEU A 242 -10.13 -2.92 7.74
N GLN A 243 -10.69 -3.58 8.74
CA GLN A 243 -11.70 -4.62 8.56
C GLN A 243 -13.11 -4.04 8.37
N SER A 244 -13.31 -2.81 8.84
CA SER A 244 -14.61 -2.14 8.88
C SER A 244 -15.16 -1.83 7.49
N ARG A 245 -16.41 -2.25 7.23
CA ARG A 245 -17.15 -1.86 6.03
C ARG A 245 -17.97 -0.61 6.30
N PHE A 246 -17.84 0.36 5.40
CA PHE A 246 -18.61 1.59 5.45
C PHE A 246 -19.62 1.60 4.31
N THR A 247 -20.90 1.80 4.65
CA THR A 247 -21.95 2.04 3.67
C THR A 247 -22.14 3.53 3.52
N VAL A 248 -21.82 4.07 2.35
CA VAL A 248 -22.06 5.48 2.05
C VAL A 248 -23.50 5.65 1.57
N ALA A 249 -24.23 6.58 2.18
CA ALA A 249 -25.59 6.93 1.78
C ALA A 249 -25.68 8.43 1.51
N GLY A 250 -26.32 8.81 0.40
CA GLY A 250 -26.45 10.21 0.00
C GLY A 250 -25.75 10.51 -1.32
N ARG A 251 -25.82 11.76 -1.75
CA ARG A 251 -25.16 12.30 -2.96
C ARG A 251 -24.64 13.73 -2.75
N ASP A 252 -24.55 14.17 -1.50
CA ASP A 252 -24.02 15.48 -1.14
C ASP A 252 -22.52 15.39 -0.84
N GLU A 253 -21.89 16.53 -0.52
CA GLU A 253 -20.45 16.63 -0.26
C GLU A 253 -20.00 15.75 0.92
N THR A 254 -20.91 15.44 1.86
CA THR A 254 -20.58 14.50 2.96
C THR A 254 -20.53 13.07 2.46
N ALA A 255 -21.38 12.69 1.50
CA ALA A 255 -21.32 11.39 0.85
C ALA A 255 -20.05 11.27 -0.01
N GLU A 256 -19.64 12.33 -0.70
CA GLU A 256 -18.38 12.36 -1.45
C GLU A 256 -17.15 12.16 -0.54
N LEU A 257 -17.09 12.87 0.61
CA LEU A 257 -16.06 12.65 1.62
C LEU A 257 -16.04 11.20 2.13
N MET A 258 -17.21 10.63 2.39
CA MET A 258 -17.33 9.24 2.85
C MET A 258 -16.88 8.24 1.78
N HIS A 259 -17.14 8.50 0.50
CA HIS A 259 -16.63 7.69 -0.62
C HIS A 259 -15.11 7.78 -0.72
N ALA A 260 -14.52 8.96 -0.61
CA ALA A 260 -13.07 9.13 -0.61
C ALA A 260 -12.40 8.38 0.56
N LEU A 261 -13.00 8.41 1.76
CA LEU A 261 -12.53 7.63 2.90
C LEU A 261 -12.65 6.11 2.67
N GLN A 262 -13.72 5.66 2.01
CA GLN A 262 -13.89 4.25 1.64
C GLN A 262 -12.82 3.81 0.63
N GLU A 263 -12.56 4.60 -0.40
CA GLU A 263 -11.53 4.32 -1.40
C GLU A 263 -10.13 4.29 -0.76
N MET A 264 -9.84 5.24 0.13
CA MET A 264 -8.60 5.25 0.92
C MET A 264 -8.44 3.96 1.75
N ASN A 265 -9.50 3.52 2.44
CA ASN A 265 -9.47 2.28 3.23
C ASN A 265 -9.22 1.04 2.34
N ILE A 266 -9.87 0.95 1.17
CA ILE A 266 -9.66 -0.15 0.22
C ILE A 266 -8.22 -0.16 -0.30
N ASN A 267 -7.68 1.00 -0.67
CA ASN A 267 -6.31 1.11 -1.18
C ASN A 267 -5.27 0.78 -0.09
N LEU A 268 -5.45 1.26 1.14
CA LEU A 268 -4.61 0.89 2.27
C LEU A 268 -4.67 -0.61 2.56
N THR A 269 -5.87 -1.20 2.54
CA THR A 269 -6.05 -2.65 2.70
C THR A 269 -5.24 -3.41 1.64
N ARG A 270 -5.32 -3.01 0.37
CA ARG A 270 -4.56 -3.64 -0.72
C ARG A 270 -3.06 -3.53 -0.51
N ILE A 271 -2.57 -2.35 -0.12
CA ILE A 271 -1.13 -2.11 0.13
C ILE A 271 -0.65 -2.97 1.29
N VAL A 272 -1.33 -2.95 2.44
CA VAL A 272 -0.96 -3.74 3.63
C VAL A 272 -1.00 -5.23 3.33
N SER A 273 -2.03 -5.73 2.63
CA SER A 273 -2.11 -7.13 2.20
C SER A 273 -0.95 -7.51 1.27
N GLY A 274 -0.62 -6.66 0.30
CA GLY A 274 0.50 -6.87 -0.60
C GLY A 274 1.85 -6.88 0.11
N VAL A 275 2.08 -5.96 1.05
CA VAL A 275 3.29 -5.93 1.88
C VAL A 275 3.40 -7.19 2.73
N ARG A 276 2.31 -7.61 3.40
CA ARG A 276 2.30 -8.84 4.21
C ARG A 276 2.63 -10.09 3.39
N SER A 277 1.99 -10.27 2.23
CA SER A 277 2.27 -11.41 1.35
C SER A 277 3.70 -11.36 0.80
N GLY A 278 4.19 -10.16 0.45
CA GLY A 278 5.56 -9.96 0.00
C GLY A 278 6.59 -10.29 1.08
N THR A 279 6.37 -9.86 2.32
CA THR A 279 7.29 -10.15 3.44
C THR A 279 7.27 -11.63 3.84
N GLU A 280 6.10 -12.28 3.86
CA GLU A 280 6.00 -13.74 4.07
C GLU A 280 6.77 -14.52 2.98
N THR A 281 6.72 -14.05 1.73
CA THR A 281 7.49 -14.63 0.61
C THR A 281 8.99 -14.42 0.81
N ILE A 282 9.44 -13.21 1.18
CA ILE A 282 10.85 -12.91 1.45
C ILE A 282 11.37 -13.73 2.62
N ALA A 283 10.59 -13.85 3.71
CA ALA A 283 10.97 -14.64 4.88
C ALA A 283 11.18 -16.11 4.52
N THR A 284 10.27 -16.68 3.72
CA THR A 284 10.36 -18.07 3.23
C THR A 284 11.56 -18.26 2.30
N ALA A 285 11.73 -17.39 1.30
CA ALA A 285 12.86 -17.45 0.37
C ALA A 285 14.21 -17.30 1.09
N SER A 286 14.29 -16.41 2.07
CA SER A 286 15.50 -16.22 2.88
C SER A 286 15.80 -17.46 3.72
N ALA A 287 14.80 -18.10 4.30
CA ALA A 287 15.00 -19.37 5.03
C ALA A 287 15.50 -20.49 4.09
N GLN A 288 14.99 -20.56 2.87
CA GLN A 288 15.47 -21.50 1.84
C GLN A 288 16.93 -21.21 1.44
N ILE A 289 17.30 -19.94 1.24
CA ILE A 289 18.68 -19.54 0.94
C ILE A 289 19.60 -19.93 2.10
N ALA A 290 19.23 -19.64 3.34
CA ALA A 290 20.04 -20.00 4.50
C ALA A 290 20.26 -21.52 4.62
N SER A 291 19.20 -22.31 4.39
CA SER A 291 19.31 -23.77 4.33
C SER A 291 20.22 -24.24 3.20
N GLY A 292 20.07 -23.66 2.00
CA GLY A 292 20.91 -23.98 0.83
C GLY A 292 22.38 -23.61 1.05
N SER A 293 22.67 -22.49 1.71
CA SER A 293 24.02 -22.12 2.12
C SER A 293 24.60 -23.11 3.13
N HIS A 294 23.80 -23.58 4.09
CA HIS A 294 24.27 -24.60 5.02
C HIS A 294 24.65 -25.91 4.31
N GLU A 295 23.82 -26.36 3.36
CA GLU A 295 24.13 -27.52 2.52
C GLU A 295 25.39 -27.30 1.67
N LEU A 296 25.53 -26.11 1.07
CA LEU A 296 26.73 -25.74 0.30
C LEU A 296 27.99 -25.75 1.18
N SER A 297 27.89 -25.28 2.43
CA SER A 297 29.00 -25.34 3.39
C SER A 297 29.43 -26.79 3.66
N SER A 298 28.47 -27.68 3.92
CA SER A 298 28.75 -29.10 4.15
C SER A 298 29.39 -29.77 2.91
N ARG A 299 28.92 -29.42 1.71
CA ARG A 299 29.53 -29.91 0.46
C ARG A 299 30.95 -29.37 0.26
N ASN A 300 31.21 -28.11 0.60
CA ASN A 300 32.56 -27.53 0.52
C ASN A 300 33.51 -28.19 1.52
N GLU A 301 33.06 -28.52 2.73
CA GLU A 301 33.85 -29.28 3.72
C GLU A 301 34.20 -30.68 3.20
N ALA A 302 33.22 -31.40 2.65
CA ALA A 302 33.45 -32.72 2.05
C ALA A 302 34.39 -32.62 0.83
N GLN A 303 34.26 -31.58 0.02
CA GLN A 303 35.11 -31.33 -1.14
C GLN A 303 36.55 -30.98 -0.73
N ALA A 304 36.73 -30.17 0.33
CA ALA A 304 38.05 -29.87 0.89
C ALA A 304 38.74 -31.16 1.35
N SER A 305 38.03 -32.03 2.09
CA SER A 305 38.57 -33.33 2.50
C SER A 305 38.93 -34.23 1.32
N ALA A 306 38.11 -34.25 0.26
CA ALA A 306 38.43 -35.00 -0.95
C ALA A 306 39.65 -34.44 -1.69
N LEU A 307 39.82 -33.11 -1.71
CA LEU A 307 41.00 -32.45 -2.28
C LEU A 307 42.26 -32.74 -1.47
N GLU A 308 42.21 -32.76 -0.15
CA GLU A 308 43.33 -33.17 0.72
C GLU A 308 43.77 -34.61 0.41
N GLN A 309 42.81 -35.55 0.31
CA GLN A 309 43.12 -36.94 -0.03
C GLN A 309 43.69 -37.07 -1.45
N THR A 310 43.18 -36.28 -2.40
CA THR A 310 43.68 -36.23 -3.77
C THR A 310 45.11 -35.69 -3.79
N ALA A 311 45.38 -34.60 -3.08
CA ALA A 311 46.72 -34.03 -2.97
C ALA A 311 47.72 -35.03 -2.39
N ALA A 312 47.35 -35.73 -1.30
CA ALA A 312 48.19 -36.78 -0.71
C ALA A 312 48.46 -37.93 -1.70
N SER A 313 47.44 -38.36 -2.45
CA SER A 313 47.60 -39.39 -3.50
C SER A 313 48.48 -38.90 -4.65
N MET A 314 48.42 -37.62 -4.99
CA MET A 314 49.27 -37.00 -6.01
C MET A 314 50.74 -36.92 -5.55
N GLU A 315 51.00 -36.60 -4.28
CA GLU A 315 52.36 -36.66 -3.72
C GLU A 315 52.94 -38.09 -3.77
N GLU A 316 52.14 -39.09 -3.40
CA GLU A 316 52.55 -40.50 -3.47
C GLU A 316 52.83 -40.93 -4.92
N LEU A 317 51.93 -40.60 -5.86
CA LEU A 317 52.12 -40.86 -7.29
C LEU A 317 53.37 -40.18 -7.85
N THR A 318 53.61 -38.91 -7.47
CA THR A 318 54.81 -38.16 -7.87
C THR A 318 56.07 -38.89 -7.42
N SER A 319 56.08 -39.38 -6.18
CA SER A 319 57.19 -40.14 -5.60
C SER A 319 57.44 -41.45 -6.37
N VAL A 320 56.38 -42.20 -6.68
CA VAL A 320 56.46 -43.46 -7.43
C VAL A 320 56.97 -43.23 -8.86
N VAL A 321 56.47 -42.21 -9.56
CA VAL A 321 56.91 -41.88 -10.91
C VAL A 321 58.39 -41.45 -10.93
N LYS A 322 58.82 -40.67 -9.94
CA LYS A 322 60.24 -40.30 -9.78
C LYS A 322 61.12 -41.53 -9.53
N SER A 323 60.68 -42.45 -8.66
CA SER A 323 61.37 -43.71 -8.40
C SER A 323 61.45 -44.58 -9.66
N ASN A 324 60.39 -44.65 -10.46
CA ASN A 324 60.38 -45.39 -11.73
C ASN A 324 61.35 -44.80 -12.76
N ALA A 325 61.45 -43.48 -12.85
CA ALA A 325 62.41 -42.82 -13.72
C ALA A 325 63.86 -43.14 -13.28
N GLU A 326 64.13 -43.13 -11.97
CA GLU A 326 65.44 -43.49 -11.43
C GLU A 326 65.78 -44.97 -11.64
N HIS A 327 64.84 -45.88 -11.36
CA HIS A 327 65.00 -47.31 -11.63
C HIS A 327 65.23 -47.61 -13.11
N SER A 328 64.52 -46.91 -14.00
CA SER A 328 64.73 -47.03 -15.45
C SER A 328 66.15 -46.61 -15.83
N ARG A 329 66.67 -45.53 -15.23
CA ARG A 329 68.04 -45.08 -15.46
C ARG A 329 69.06 -46.13 -15.00
N THR A 330 68.89 -46.67 -13.79
CA THR A 330 69.75 -47.74 -13.26
C THR A 330 69.68 -49.01 -14.12
N ALA A 331 68.49 -49.41 -14.55
CA ALA A 331 68.29 -50.56 -15.42
C ALA A 331 68.95 -50.35 -16.79
N SER A 332 68.91 -49.13 -17.34
CA SER A 332 69.57 -48.78 -18.61
C SER A 332 71.08 -48.95 -18.51
N ASP A 333 71.68 -48.49 -17.41
CA ASP A 333 73.11 -48.66 -17.16
C ASP A 333 73.50 -50.15 -16.95
N LEU A 334 72.64 -50.93 -16.27
CA LEU A 334 72.85 -52.37 -16.13
C LEU A 334 72.78 -53.09 -17.48
N ALA A 335 71.82 -52.72 -18.34
CA ALA A 335 71.67 -53.29 -19.68
C ALA A 335 72.87 -52.93 -20.58
N ARG A 336 73.40 -51.71 -20.50
CA ARG A 336 74.65 -51.33 -21.19
C ARG A 336 75.83 -52.19 -20.74
N ASN A 337 75.99 -52.38 -19.44
CA ASN A 337 77.05 -53.23 -18.90
C ASN A 337 76.89 -54.69 -19.35
N ALA A 338 75.66 -55.23 -19.31
CA ALA A 338 75.38 -56.58 -19.78
C ALA A 338 75.68 -56.75 -21.27
N ARG A 339 75.35 -55.76 -22.12
CA ARG A 339 75.73 -55.77 -23.55
C ARG A 339 77.24 -55.77 -23.73
N GLN A 340 77.97 -54.99 -22.95
CA GLN A 340 79.43 -54.96 -23.01
C GLN A 340 80.04 -56.32 -22.64
N VAL A 341 79.56 -56.95 -21.57
CA VAL A 341 80.02 -58.29 -21.15
C VAL A 341 79.66 -59.35 -22.19
N ALA A 342 78.45 -59.31 -22.75
CA ALA A 342 78.04 -60.25 -23.81
C ALA A 342 78.90 -60.09 -25.07
N ARG A 343 79.25 -58.85 -25.47
CA ARG A 343 80.15 -58.60 -26.60
C ARG A 343 81.57 -59.13 -26.33
N GLN A 344 82.09 -58.96 -25.12
CA GLN A 344 83.38 -59.57 -24.74
C GLN A 344 83.31 -61.11 -24.77
N GLY A 345 82.17 -61.69 -24.41
CA GLY A 345 81.90 -63.12 -24.51
C GLY A 345 81.87 -63.61 -25.96
N GLU A 346 81.21 -62.89 -26.86
CA GLU A 346 81.20 -63.14 -28.31
C GLU A 346 82.63 -63.13 -28.88
N GLU A 347 83.42 -62.09 -28.58
CA GLU A 347 84.83 -62.00 -28.99
C GLU A 347 85.68 -63.18 -28.45
N ALA A 348 85.39 -63.68 -27.24
CA ALA A 348 86.09 -64.82 -26.67
C ALA A 348 85.71 -66.14 -27.35
N VAL A 349 84.43 -66.32 -27.70
CA VAL A 349 83.94 -67.47 -28.46
C VAL A 349 84.53 -67.47 -29.86
N ASP A 350 84.57 -66.32 -30.54
CA ASP A 350 85.19 -66.19 -31.86
C ASP A 350 86.67 -66.58 -31.84
N ARG A 351 87.42 -66.12 -30.83
CA ARG A 351 88.82 -66.55 -30.64
C ARG A 351 88.93 -68.06 -30.42
N ALA A 352 88.05 -68.64 -29.62
CA ALA A 352 88.04 -70.09 -29.37
C ALA A 352 87.72 -70.89 -30.65
N MET A 353 86.79 -70.41 -31.49
CA MET A 353 86.49 -71.01 -32.79
C MET A 353 87.72 -70.96 -33.71
N GLN A 354 88.42 -69.83 -33.76
CA GLN A 354 89.63 -69.70 -34.56
C GLN A 354 90.70 -70.70 -34.10
N THR A 355 90.95 -70.79 -32.78
CA THR A 355 91.91 -71.77 -32.23
C THR A 355 91.51 -73.21 -32.52
N MET A 356 90.23 -73.58 -32.39
CA MET A 356 89.76 -74.92 -32.72
C MET A 356 89.90 -75.24 -34.23
N SER A 357 89.66 -74.25 -35.10
CA SER A 357 89.90 -74.39 -36.54
C SER A 357 91.39 -74.58 -36.87
N GLU A 358 92.28 -73.86 -36.19
CA GLU A 358 93.73 -74.04 -36.33
C GLU A 358 94.17 -75.42 -35.86
N ILE A 359 93.70 -75.89 -34.69
CA ILE A 359 93.99 -77.23 -34.16
C ILE A 359 93.45 -78.33 -35.09
N HIS A 360 92.25 -78.13 -35.68
CA HIS A 360 91.69 -79.04 -36.67
C HIS A 360 92.61 -79.16 -37.90
N ASN A 361 93.08 -78.03 -38.43
CA ASN A 361 94.00 -78.00 -39.57
C ASN A 361 95.34 -78.68 -39.23
N PHE A 362 95.95 -78.37 -38.08
CA PHE A 362 97.17 -79.04 -37.61
C PHE A 362 96.99 -80.56 -37.46
N SER A 363 95.84 -81.01 -36.95
CA SER A 363 95.55 -82.44 -36.80
C SER A 363 95.42 -83.15 -38.16
N SER A 364 94.84 -82.49 -39.15
CA SER A 364 94.76 -82.98 -40.54
C SER A 364 96.15 -83.07 -41.21
N GLU A 365 97.01 -82.08 -40.98
CA GLU A 365 98.41 -82.11 -41.43
C GLU A 365 99.17 -83.29 -40.81
N ILE A 366 99.02 -83.51 -39.48
CA ILE A 366 99.62 -84.67 -38.81
C ILE A 366 99.11 -85.97 -39.44
N ASN A 367 97.81 -86.10 -39.71
CA ASN A 367 97.26 -87.32 -40.34
C ASN A 367 97.89 -87.59 -41.72
N THR A 368 98.16 -86.52 -42.48
CA THR A 368 98.86 -86.59 -43.77
C THR A 368 100.31 -87.08 -43.58
N ILE A 369 101.03 -86.55 -42.60
CA ILE A 369 102.41 -86.97 -42.26
C ILE A 369 102.43 -88.44 -41.82
N ILE A 370 101.51 -88.86 -40.96
CA ILE A 370 101.42 -90.26 -40.50
C ILE A 370 101.14 -91.21 -41.66
N SER A 371 100.31 -90.79 -42.63
CA SER A 371 100.06 -91.57 -43.84
C SER A 371 101.28 -91.67 -44.76
N MET A 372 102.11 -90.63 -44.80
CA MET A 372 103.41 -90.68 -45.46
C MET A 372 104.38 -91.64 -44.74
N ILE A 373 104.45 -91.61 -43.40
CA ILE A 373 105.30 -92.52 -42.60
C ILE A 373 104.89 -93.98 -42.80
N ASP A 374 103.59 -94.27 -42.79
CA ASP A 374 103.03 -95.61 -43.07
C ASP A 374 103.44 -96.09 -44.47
N SER A 375 103.38 -95.19 -45.46
CA SER A 375 103.84 -95.46 -46.83
C SER A 375 105.36 -95.72 -46.91
N ILE A 376 106.18 -94.95 -46.19
CA ILE A 376 107.64 -95.16 -46.11
C ILE A 376 107.96 -96.48 -45.41
N ALA A 377 107.25 -96.81 -44.34
CA ALA A 377 107.40 -98.08 -43.62
C ALA A 377 107.04 -99.26 -44.54
N PHE A 378 105.96 -99.15 -45.32
CA PHE A 378 105.61 -100.14 -46.33
C PHE A 378 106.70 -100.29 -47.40
N GLN A 379 107.18 -99.18 -47.98
CA GLN A 379 108.28 -99.20 -48.95
C GLN A 379 109.54 -99.85 -48.37
N THR A 380 109.89 -99.52 -47.13
CA THR A 380 111.07 -100.05 -46.42
C THR A 380 110.91 -101.55 -46.15
N ASN A 381 109.70 -102.01 -45.81
CA ASN A 381 109.38 -103.43 -45.64
C ASN A 381 109.53 -104.21 -46.97
N ILE A 382 109.18 -103.61 -48.11
CA ILE A 382 109.40 -104.19 -49.45
C ILE A 382 110.89 -104.21 -49.82
N LEU A 383 111.62 -103.11 -49.58
CA LEU A 383 113.07 -103.02 -49.78
C LEU A 383 113.83 -104.07 -48.96
N ALA A 384 113.47 -104.22 -47.68
CA ALA A 384 114.05 -105.21 -46.78
C ALA A 384 113.74 -106.65 -47.22
N LEU A 385 112.54 -106.91 -47.75
CA LEU A 385 112.21 -108.20 -48.35
C LEU A 385 113.10 -108.52 -49.54
N ASN A 386 113.26 -107.55 -50.46
CA ASN A 386 114.11 -107.70 -51.63
C ASN A 386 115.57 -107.94 -51.22
N ALA A 387 116.06 -107.22 -50.21
CA ALA A 387 117.41 -107.42 -49.66
C ALA A 387 117.58 -108.79 -49.00
N ALA A 388 116.58 -109.29 -48.26
CA ALA A 388 116.60 -110.62 -47.66
C ALA A 388 116.62 -111.74 -48.72
N VAL A 389 115.88 -111.56 -49.82
CA VAL A 389 115.88 -112.48 -50.97
C VAL A 389 117.25 -112.50 -51.65
N GLU A 390 117.85 -111.34 -51.91
CA GLU A 390 119.16 -111.26 -52.57
C GLU A 390 120.29 -111.78 -51.64
N ALA A 391 120.19 -111.56 -50.33
CA ALA A 391 121.10 -112.13 -49.34
C ALA A 391 121.00 -113.66 -49.26
N ALA A 392 119.80 -114.24 -49.39
CA ALA A 392 119.62 -115.69 -49.49
C ALA A 392 120.22 -116.25 -50.79
N ARG A 393 120.21 -115.46 -51.87
CA ARG A 393 120.78 -115.81 -53.18
C ARG A 393 122.31 -115.84 -53.18
N ALA A 394 122.95 -115.01 -52.35
CA ALA A 394 124.41 -114.95 -52.17
C ALA A 394 124.99 -116.07 -51.26
N GLY A 395 124.16 -116.98 -50.75
CA GLY A 395 124.62 -118.16 -50.02
C GLY A 395 125.36 -117.84 -48.71
N THR A 396 126.53 -118.45 -48.49
CA THR A 396 127.27 -118.34 -47.21
C THR A 396 127.81 -116.94 -46.93
N GLU A 397 128.14 -116.18 -47.98
CA GLU A 397 128.67 -114.79 -47.92
C GLU A 397 127.56 -113.76 -47.58
N GLY A 398 126.29 -114.10 -47.84
CA GLY A 398 125.13 -113.21 -47.62
C GLY A 398 124.53 -113.26 -46.22
N ARG A 399 125.00 -114.15 -45.33
CA ARG A 399 124.37 -114.39 -44.01
C ARG A 399 124.29 -113.15 -43.12
N GLY A 400 125.32 -112.31 -43.11
CA GLY A 400 125.30 -111.04 -42.37
C GLY A 400 124.24 -110.06 -42.91
N PHE A 401 124.10 -109.98 -44.23
CA PHE A 401 123.10 -109.14 -44.89
C PHE A 401 121.66 -109.64 -44.68
N ALA A 402 121.45 -110.96 -44.63
CA ALA A 402 120.13 -111.54 -44.37
C ALA A 402 119.60 -111.20 -42.98
N VAL A 403 120.48 -111.19 -41.95
CA VAL A 403 120.11 -110.78 -40.58
C VAL A 403 119.76 -109.30 -40.53
N VAL A 404 120.56 -108.44 -41.17
CA VAL A 404 120.26 -107.00 -41.25
C VAL A 404 118.95 -106.75 -41.99
N ALA A 405 118.70 -107.45 -43.11
CA ALA A 405 117.45 -107.32 -43.85
C ALA A 405 116.22 -107.78 -43.04
N ALA A 406 116.34 -108.86 -42.25
CA ALA A 406 115.28 -109.29 -41.34
C ALA A 406 115.02 -108.26 -40.22
N GLU A 407 116.06 -107.66 -39.65
CA GLU A 407 115.93 -106.63 -38.63
C GLU A 407 115.31 -105.34 -39.18
N VAL A 408 115.72 -104.90 -40.38
CA VAL A 408 115.11 -103.75 -41.08
C VAL A 408 113.64 -104.03 -41.41
N ARG A 409 113.29 -105.26 -41.80
CA ARG A 409 111.90 -105.67 -42.05
C ARG A 409 111.06 -105.63 -40.77
N ALA A 410 111.59 -106.16 -39.66
CA ALA A 410 110.93 -106.11 -38.36
C ALA A 410 110.73 -104.67 -37.88
N LEU A 411 111.73 -103.80 -38.07
CA LEU A 411 111.63 -102.37 -37.77
C LEU A 411 110.56 -101.68 -38.64
N ALA A 412 110.51 -101.98 -39.94
CA ALA A 412 109.52 -101.43 -40.85
C ALA A 412 108.08 -101.85 -40.47
N GLN A 413 107.87 -103.11 -40.08
CA GLN A 413 106.57 -103.58 -39.58
C GLN A 413 106.18 -102.91 -38.25
N ARG A 414 107.15 -102.71 -37.34
CA ARG A 414 106.93 -101.95 -36.09
C ARG A 414 106.57 -100.49 -36.37
N SER A 415 107.24 -99.85 -37.32
CA SER A 415 106.93 -98.47 -37.74
C SER A 415 105.54 -98.35 -38.37
N ALA A 416 105.11 -99.32 -39.19
CA ALA A 416 103.76 -99.34 -39.77
C ALA A 416 102.67 -99.54 -38.68
N SER A 417 102.90 -100.43 -37.71
CA SER A 417 101.98 -100.62 -36.58
C SER A 417 101.86 -99.35 -35.74
N ALA A 418 102.99 -98.72 -35.40
CA ALA A 418 103.02 -97.47 -34.65
C ALA A 418 102.34 -96.33 -35.41
N ALA A 419 102.56 -96.21 -36.73
CA ALA A 419 101.88 -95.23 -37.57
C ALA A 419 100.36 -95.45 -37.57
N LYS A 420 99.89 -96.71 -37.63
CA LYS A 420 98.47 -97.03 -37.56
C LYS A 420 97.85 -96.69 -36.20
N GLU A 421 98.55 -96.96 -35.10
CA GLU A 421 98.10 -96.59 -33.75
C GLU A 421 98.01 -95.06 -33.59
N ILE A 422 99.01 -94.31 -34.08
CA ILE A 422 98.97 -92.84 -34.07
C ILE A 422 97.81 -92.33 -34.92
N ARG A 423 97.57 -92.91 -36.12
CA ARG A 423 96.44 -92.54 -36.97
C ARG A 423 95.10 -92.65 -36.22
N VAL A 424 94.86 -93.75 -35.52
CA VAL A 424 93.64 -93.94 -34.71
C VAL A 424 93.49 -92.86 -33.63
N LEU A 425 94.59 -92.48 -32.97
CA LEU A 425 94.57 -91.40 -31.96
C LEU A 425 94.30 -90.03 -32.59
N ILE A 426 94.84 -89.76 -33.78
CA ILE A 426 94.61 -88.51 -34.51
C ILE A 426 93.18 -88.44 -35.03
N ASP A 427 92.64 -89.51 -35.62
CA ASP A 427 91.23 -89.57 -36.07
C ASP A 427 90.28 -89.33 -34.88
N ARG A 428 90.57 -89.93 -33.72
CA ARG A 428 89.82 -89.66 -32.48
C ARG A 428 89.94 -88.20 -32.01
N SER A 429 91.11 -87.59 -32.19
CA SER A 429 91.34 -86.18 -31.82
C SER A 429 90.56 -85.24 -32.75
N VAL A 430 90.58 -85.48 -34.06
CA VAL A 430 89.79 -84.74 -35.07
C VAL A 430 88.31 -84.81 -34.73
N SER A 431 87.76 -86.00 -34.47
CA SER A 431 86.37 -86.17 -34.08
C SER A 431 85.99 -85.38 -32.81
N ARG A 432 86.89 -85.28 -31.83
CA ARG A 432 86.67 -84.49 -30.60
C ARG A 432 86.76 -82.99 -30.84
N ILE A 433 87.62 -82.56 -31.77
CA ILE A 433 87.72 -81.15 -32.19
C ILE A 433 86.46 -80.75 -32.96
N ASP A 434 85.91 -81.62 -33.81
CA ASP A 434 84.65 -81.38 -34.52
C ASP A 434 83.47 -81.22 -33.56
N GLU A 435 83.36 -82.10 -32.56
CA GLU A 435 82.39 -81.95 -31.47
C GLU A 435 82.58 -80.61 -30.73
N GLY A 436 83.83 -80.25 -30.41
CA GLY A 436 84.17 -78.98 -29.77
C GLY A 436 83.78 -77.76 -30.61
N ASN A 437 84.05 -77.78 -31.91
CA ASN A 437 83.63 -76.75 -32.86
C ASN A 437 82.11 -76.58 -32.88
N GLY A 438 81.37 -77.69 -32.83
CA GLY A 438 79.90 -77.67 -32.72
C GLY A 438 79.42 -76.94 -31.46
N GLN A 439 79.99 -77.27 -30.30
CA GLN A 439 79.63 -76.66 -29.01
C GLN A 439 79.99 -75.17 -28.95
N VAL A 440 81.16 -74.77 -29.45
CA VAL A 440 81.59 -73.37 -29.46
C VAL A 440 80.71 -72.55 -30.42
N LYS A 441 80.33 -73.10 -31.58
CA LYS A 441 79.38 -72.46 -32.49
C LYS A 441 78.00 -72.26 -31.86
N GLU A 442 77.49 -73.26 -31.14
CA GLU A 442 76.23 -73.15 -30.39
C GLU A 442 76.30 -72.07 -29.30
N ALA A 443 77.42 -72.00 -28.57
CA ALA A 443 77.68 -70.94 -27.59
C ALA A 443 77.71 -69.54 -28.25
N GLY A 444 78.26 -69.42 -29.45
CA GLY A 444 78.25 -68.16 -30.21
C GLY A 444 76.84 -67.71 -30.59
N VAL A 445 76.01 -68.61 -31.10
CA VAL A 445 74.59 -68.33 -31.39
C VAL A 445 73.83 -67.92 -30.12
N ALA A 446 74.07 -68.59 -29.00
CA ALA A 446 73.46 -68.22 -27.71
C ALA A 446 73.86 -66.81 -27.27
N MET A 447 75.12 -66.43 -27.47
CA MET A 447 75.62 -65.10 -27.08
C MET A 447 75.04 -63.98 -27.95
N ALA A 448 74.89 -64.23 -29.26
CA ALA A 448 74.16 -63.33 -30.16
C ALA A 448 72.68 -63.16 -29.74
N GLY A 449 72.02 -64.25 -29.31
CA GLY A 449 70.66 -64.20 -28.76
C GLY A 449 70.53 -63.39 -27.47
N ILE A 450 71.55 -63.45 -26.59
CA ILE A 450 71.62 -62.60 -25.39
C ILE A 450 71.77 -61.13 -25.78
N LEU A 451 72.66 -60.79 -26.71
CA LEU A 451 72.83 -59.41 -27.20
C LEU A 451 71.54 -58.82 -27.74
N GLN A 452 70.80 -59.59 -28.56
CA GLN A 452 69.50 -59.17 -29.08
C GLN A 452 68.47 -58.93 -27.95
N SER A 453 68.42 -59.84 -26.97
CA SER A 453 67.49 -59.74 -25.84
C SER A 453 67.79 -58.53 -24.95
N VAL A 454 69.06 -58.26 -24.65
CA VAL A 454 69.46 -57.09 -23.85
C VAL A 454 69.24 -55.79 -24.62
N SER A 455 69.40 -55.79 -25.96
CA SER A 455 69.02 -54.64 -26.79
C SER A 455 67.54 -54.31 -26.66
N LYS A 456 66.67 -55.34 -26.74
CA LYS A 456 65.22 -55.17 -26.58
C LYS A 456 64.82 -54.69 -25.18
N VAL A 457 65.50 -55.19 -24.15
CA VAL A 457 65.34 -54.67 -22.77
C VAL A 457 65.74 -53.20 -22.67
N SER A 458 66.82 -52.79 -23.33
CA SER A 458 67.26 -51.39 -23.36
C SER A 458 66.21 -50.47 -24.01
N GLU A 459 65.62 -50.88 -25.13
CA GLU A 459 64.54 -50.15 -25.80
C GLU A 459 63.30 -49.99 -24.90
N LEU A 460 62.90 -51.06 -24.20
CA LEU A 460 61.77 -51.01 -23.27
C LEU A 460 62.03 -50.05 -22.10
N ILE A 461 63.26 -50.06 -21.56
CA ILE A 461 63.65 -49.16 -20.47
C ILE A 461 63.62 -47.69 -20.93
N GLU A 462 64.06 -47.41 -22.16
CA GLU A 462 63.98 -46.07 -22.74
C GLU A 462 62.53 -45.60 -22.89
N ALA A 463 61.64 -46.48 -23.37
CA ALA A 463 60.21 -46.20 -23.44
C ALA A 463 59.58 -45.93 -22.05
N ILE A 464 59.95 -46.71 -21.02
CA ILE A 464 59.47 -46.48 -19.64
C ILE A 464 59.98 -45.14 -19.10
N SER A 465 61.24 -44.77 -19.37
CA SER A 465 61.80 -43.49 -18.96
C SER A 465 61.05 -42.31 -19.61
N LEU A 466 60.73 -42.41 -20.90
CA LEU A 466 59.97 -41.38 -21.61
C LEU A 466 58.55 -41.26 -21.03
N ALA A 467 57.86 -42.39 -20.85
CA ALA A 467 56.52 -42.42 -20.27
C ALA A 467 56.49 -41.86 -18.83
N SER A 468 57.52 -42.16 -18.02
CA SER A 468 57.64 -41.63 -16.66
C SER A 468 57.83 -40.11 -16.66
N HIS A 469 58.57 -39.57 -17.63
CA HIS A 469 58.74 -38.12 -17.77
C HIS A 469 57.43 -37.42 -18.19
N GLU A 470 56.69 -38.00 -19.10
CA GLU A 470 55.37 -37.51 -19.51
C GLU A 470 54.36 -37.58 -18.36
N GLN A 471 54.34 -38.69 -17.60
CA GLN A 471 53.54 -38.82 -16.38
C GLN A 471 53.88 -37.76 -15.34
N SER A 472 55.17 -37.47 -15.11
CA SER A 472 55.58 -36.40 -14.19
C SER A 472 55.02 -35.05 -14.61
N THR A 473 55.09 -34.74 -15.91
CA THR A 473 54.55 -33.48 -16.46
C THR A 473 53.02 -33.42 -16.32
N GLY A 474 52.32 -34.53 -16.57
CA GLY A 474 50.87 -34.62 -16.38
C GLY A 474 50.46 -34.48 -14.91
N ILE A 475 51.24 -35.05 -14.00
CA ILE A 475 51.07 -34.92 -12.55
C ILE A 475 51.20 -33.46 -12.10
N ASP A 476 52.20 -32.73 -12.61
CA ASP A 476 52.36 -31.30 -12.29
C ASP A 476 51.14 -30.48 -12.73
N GLN A 477 50.58 -30.77 -13.91
CA GLN A 477 49.35 -30.11 -14.39
C GLN A 477 48.14 -30.41 -13.51
N VAL A 478 47.99 -31.67 -13.08
CA VAL A 478 46.92 -32.05 -12.14
C VAL A 478 47.11 -31.36 -10.79
N ASN A 479 48.34 -31.22 -10.30
CA ASN A 479 48.63 -30.52 -9.04
C ASN A 479 48.22 -29.04 -9.10
N VAL A 480 48.51 -28.36 -10.22
CA VAL A 480 48.03 -26.99 -10.46
C VAL A 480 46.50 -26.93 -10.47
N ALA A 481 45.83 -27.89 -11.11
CA ALA A 481 44.36 -27.95 -11.12
C ALA A 481 43.77 -28.17 -9.71
N VAL A 482 44.36 -29.07 -8.90
CA VAL A 482 43.96 -29.30 -7.50
C VAL A 482 44.12 -28.03 -6.67
N THR A 483 45.22 -27.28 -6.86
CA THR A 483 45.44 -25.99 -6.17
C THR A 483 44.37 -24.96 -6.53
N HIS A 484 43.97 -24.87 -7.81
CA HIS A 484 42.87 -24.01 -8.23
C HIS A 484 41.52 -24.45 -7.65
N MET A 485 41.26 -25.75 -7.58
CA MET A 485 40.05 -26.29 -6.96
C MET A 485 39.99 -26.00 -5.47
N ASP A 486 41.13 -26.06 -4.75
CA ASP A 486 41.20 -25.69 -3.34
C ASP A 486 40.87 -24.20 -3.13
N ALA A 487 41.50 -23.31 -3.90
CA ALA A 487 41.21 -21.87 -3.85
C ALA A 487 39.71 -21.58 -4.12
N ALA A 488 39.12 -22.24 -5.12
CA ALA A 488 37.69 -22.11 -5.42
C ALA A 488 36.80 -22.68 -4.28
N THR A 489 37.21 -23.78 -3.65
CA THR A 489 36.49 -24.39 -2.52
C THR A 489 36.50 -23.47 -1.31
N GLN A 490 37.63 -22.84 -0.99
CA GLN A 490 37.72 -21.83 0.06
C GLN A 490 36.87 -20.60 -0.25
N GLN A 491 36.91 -20.10 -1.50
CA GLN A 491 36.07 -18.97 -1.91
C GLN A 491 34.56 -19.30 -1.80
N ASN A 492 34.17 -20.51 -2.19
CA ASN A 492 32.79 -20.98 -2.05
C ASN A 492 32.36 -21.08 -0.58
N ALA A 493 33.27 -21.46 0.32
CA ALA A 493 32.99 -21.49 1.75
C ALA A 493 32.70 -20.08 2.29
N THR A 494 33.52 -19.09 1.93
CA THR A 494 33.31 -17.68 2.27
C THR A 494 31.99 -17.16 1.70
N LEU A 495 31.73 -17.39 0.41
CA LEU A 495 30.48 -16.99 -0.26
C LEU A 495 29.25 -17.64 0.39
N SER A 496 29.37 -18.90 0.83
CA SER A 496 28.30 -19.59 1.54
C SER A 496 28.00 -18.95 2.89
N GLN A 497 29.04 -18.58 3.66
CA GLN A 497 28.89 -17.87 4.92
C GLN A 497 28.26 -16.48 4.73
N GLU A 498 28.73 -15.72 3.75
CA GLU A 498 28.17 -14.41 3.39
C GLU A 498 26.70 -14.52 2.97
N SER A 499 26.37 -15.54 2.15
CA SER A 499 24.99 -15.79 1.70
C SER A 499 24.07 -16.14 2.85
N SER A 500 24.53 -16.98 3.78
CA SER A 500 23.79 -17.33 4.99
C SER A 500 23.54 -16.10 5.87
N ALA A 501 24.56 -15.27 6.09
CA ALA A 501 24.44 -14.03 6.86
C ALA A 501 23.47 -13.03 6.19
N ALA A 502 23.55 -12.86 4.87
CA ALA A 502 22.65 -12.01 4.10
C ALA A 502 21.20 -12.52 4.16
N ALA A 503 21.00 -13.83 4.03
CA ALA A 503 19.69 -14.46 4.15
C ALA A 503 19.08 -14.26 5.54
N GLN A 504 19.85 -14.43 6.61
CA GLN A 504 19.39 -14.15 7.97
C GLN A 504 19.05 -12.66 8.18
N ALA A 505 19.82 -11.74 7.60
CA ALA A 505 19.53 -10.31 7.65
C ALA A 505 18.22 -9.98 6.90
N MET A 506 18.00 -10.54 5.70
CA MET A 506 16.75 -10.39 4.97
C MET A 506 15.55 -10.97 5.72
N HIS A 507 15.72 -12.13 6.37
CA HIS A 507 14.68 -12.73 7.18
C HIS A 507 14.25 -11.82 8.34
N ARG A 508 15.23 -11.30 9.11
CA ARG A 508 14.95 -10.32 10.18
C ARG A 508 14.29 -9.05 9.66
N GLN A 509 14.71 -8.55 8.51
CA GLN A 509 14.10 -7.37 7.89
C GLN A 509 12.64 -7.63 7.49
N ALA A 510 12.35 -8.84 6.97
CA ALA A 510 10.99 -9.25 6.63
C ALA A 510 10.11 -9.40 7.89
N GLU A 511 10.63 -9.97 8.97
CA GLU A 511 9.94 -10.03 10.27
C GLU A 511 9.63 -8.63 10.82
N GLN A 512 10.60 -7.71 10.79
CA GLN A 512 10.40 -6.34 11.26
C GLN A 512 9.36 -5.58 10.41
N LEU A 513 9.36 -5.79 9.09
CA LEU A 513 8.32 -5.24 8.21
C LEU A 513 6.95 -5.85 8.52
N LEU A 514 6.88 -7.16 8.76
CA LEU A 514 5.65 -7.86 9.15
C LEU A 514 5.09 -7.33 10.48
N GLU A 515 5.94 -7.13 11.49
CA GLU A 515 5.59 -6.54 12.77
C GLU A 515 5.07 -5.09 12.61
N THR A 516 5.72 -4.31 11.75
CA THR A 516 5.30 -2.93 11.46
C THR A 516 3.91 -2.88 10.82
N VAL A 517 3.60 -3.82 9.91
CA VAL A 517 2.27 -3.88 9.27
C VAL A 517 1.23 -4.63 10.09
N GLN A 518 1.62 -5.40 11.12
CA GLN A 518 0.69 -6.13 11.99
C GLN A 518 -0.25 -5.23 12.79
N ILE A 519 0.12 -3.95 13.01
CA ILE A 519 -0.79 -2.96 13.59
C ILE A 519 -2.07 -2.81 12.75
N PHE A 520 -1.97 -3.04 11.44
CA PHE A 520 -3.10 -3.00 10.53
C PHE A 520 -3.86 -4.32 10.52
N LYS A 521 -5.07 -4.30 11.09
CA LYS A 521 -5.99 -5.44 11.12
C LYS A 521 -6.67 -5.56 9.77
N LEU A 522 -6.33 -6.62 9.05
CA LEU A 522 -6.97 -7.00 7.79
C LEU A 522 -8.09 -7.99 8.06
N ARG A 523 -9.14 -7.94 7.24
CA ARG A 523 -10.18 -8.98 7.27
C ARG A 523 -9.52 -10.29 6.87
N GLN A 524 -9.54 -11.29 7.74
CA GLN A 524 -9.27 -12.66 7.29
C GLN A 524 -10.38 -13.00 6.29
N GLU A 525 -10.01 -13.09 5.01
CA GLU A 525 -10.86 -13.79 4.06
C GLU A 525 -10.88 -15.25 4.53
N GLY A 526 -11.97 -15.62 5.19
CA GLY A 526 -12.25 -17.02 5.46
C GLY A 526 -12.16 -17.77 4.14
N ALA A 527 -11.32 -18.80 4.14
CA ALA A 527 -11.15 -19.73 3.04
C ALA A 527 -12.48 -20.38 2.62
#